data_AF-A0A1R3G908-F1
#
_entry.id   AF-A0A1R3G908-F1
#
_cell.length_a   1.000
_cell.length_b   1.000
_cell.length_c   1.000
_cell.angle_alpha   90.00
_cell.angle_beta   90.00
_cell.angle_gamma   90.00
#
_symmetry.space_group_name_H-M   'P 1'
#
loop_
_entity.id
_entity.type
_entity.pdbx_description
1 polymer ?
#
loop_
_entity_poly.entity_id
_entity_poly.type
_entity_poly.pdbx_seq_one_letter_code
_entity_poly.pdbx_strand_id
1 'polypeptide(L)'
;MDGSKSPKVDLPQAISESSRDSTRTFTKHSKLECPQFNGNGFLEWHSRIEQFFVADSTPENQKIRFVMMHLEGRALQFHLHYMRIQCTTFVSWLQYVLAMCTRFGSI
;
A
#
# COMPACT_ATOMS: atom_id res chain seq x y z
N MET A 1 -59.47 -29.87 34.56
CA MET A 1 -58.34 -29.84 33.61
C MET A 1 -58.36 -28.49 32.95
N ASP A 2 -57.49 -27.58 33.36
CA ASP A 2 -56.96 -26.58 32.46
C ASP A 2 -55.66 -26.04 33.04
N GLY A 3 -54.57 -26.27 32.32
CA GLY A 3 -53.25 -25.76 32.64
C GLY A 3 -53.03 -24.48 31.85
N SER A 4 -52.47 -23.45 32.47
CA SER A 4 -52.04 -22.25 31.73
C SER A 4 -50.76 -21.67 32.33
N LYS A 5 -49.69 -22.28 31.82
CA LYS A 5 -48.34 -21.79 31.49
C LYS A 5 -48.01 -20.31 31.72
N SER A 6 -46.85 -20.08 32.35
CA SER A 6 -46.16 -18.80 32.51
C SER A 6 -45.77 -18.13 31.17
N PRO A 7 -45.67 -16.79 31.11
CA PRO A 7 -45.11 -16.10 29.96
C PRO A 7 -43.57 -16.14 30.00
N LYS A 8 -42.93 -16.62 28.93
CA LYS A 8 -41.52 -16.36 28.66
C LYS A 8 -41.43 -15.02 27.95
N VAL A 9 -40.61 -14.12 28.49
CA VAL A 9 -40.31 -12.82 27.91
C VAL A 9 -39.25 -13.05 26.83
N ASP A 10 -39.61 -12.90 25.56
CA ASP A 10 -38.69 -13.02 24.43
C ASP A 10 -37.80 -11.76 24.35
N LEU A 11 -36.51 -11.96 24.54
CA LEU A 11 -35.46 -10.95 24.36
C LEU A 11 -35.15 -10.83 22.86
N PRO A 12 -35.16 -9.64 22.25
CA PRO A 12 -34.90 -9.51 20.82
C PRO A 12 -33.48 -9.95 20.47
N GLN A 13 -33.45 -10.91 19.55
CA GLN A 13 -32.30 -11.49 18.89
C GLN A 13 -31.43 -10.38 18.29
N ALA A 14 -30.13 -10.41 18.62
CA ALA A 14 -29.16 -9.44 18.16
C ALA A 14 -29.22 -9.25 16.64
N ILE A 15 -29.25 -8.00 16.22
CA ILE A 15 -29.21 -7.55 14.83
C ILE A 15 -27.85 -7.96 14.25
N SER A 16 -27.84 -9.11 13.59
CA SER A 16 -26.79 -9.49 12.66
C SER A 16 -27.19 -9.00 11.28
N GLU A 17 -26.71 -7.83 10.86
CA GLU A 17 -26.61 -7.55 9.43
C GLU A 17 -25.63 -6.42 9.10
N SER A 18 -24.70 -6.79 8.21
CA SER A 18 -24.05 -5.94 7.20
C SER A 18 -23.12 -4.83 7.69
N SER A 19 -21.86 -5.19 7.94
CA SER A 19 -20.75 -4.36 7.46
C SER A 19 -19.95 -5.15 6.43
N ARG A 20 -20.48 -5.13 5.21
CA ARG A 20 -19.82 -5.32 3.91
C ARG A 20 -18.47 -6.03 4.03
N ASP A 21 -18.52 -7.36 3.96
CA ASP A 21 -17.41 -8.12 3.41
C ASP A 21 -17.23 -7.65 1.96
N SER A 22 -16.50 -6.55 1.81
CA SER A 22 -15.88 -6.21 0.54
C SER A 22 -14.68 -7.13 0.45
N THR A 23 -14.94 -8.43 0.28
CA THR A 23 -13.95 -9.36 -0.23
C THR A 23 -13.59 -8.75 -1.57
N ARG A 24 -12.50 -7.96 -1.59
CA ARG A 24 -11.89 -7.49 -2.83
C ARG A 24 -11.75 -8.75 -3.64
N THR A 25 -12.56 -8.88 -4.68
CA THR A 25 -12.46 -9.95 -5.64
C THR A 25 -11.10 -9.74 -6.28
N PHE A 26 -10.09 -10.43 -5.73
CA PHE A 26 -8.77 -10.53 -6.32
C PHE A 26 -8.99 -11.24 -7.64
N THR A 27 -9.23 -10.46 -8.69
CA THR A 27 -9.20 -10.95 -10.05
C THR A 27 -7.83 -11.60 -10.23
N LYS A 28 -7.81 -12.80 -10.82
CA LYS A 28 -6.69 -13.75 -10.99
C LYS A 28 -5.48 -13.17 -11.74
N HIS A 29 -4.91 -12.09 -11.24
CA HIS A 29 -3.61 -11.55 -11.59
C HIS A 29 -2.79 -11.88 -10.35
N SER A 30 -1.88 -12.84 -10.48
CA SER A 30 -0.94 -13.25 -9.44
C SER A 30 -0.57 -12.02 -8.60
N LYS A 31 -0.89 -12.03 -7.31
CA LYS A 31 -0.74 -10.91 -6.36
C LYS A 31 0.65 -10.29 -6.56
N LEU A 32 0.75 -9.25 -7.41
CA LEU A 32 2.02 -8.63 -7.71
C LEU A 32 2.51 -8.02 -6.41
N GLU A 33 3.58 -8.55 -5.86
CA GLU A 33 4.15 -8.01 -4.64
C GLU A 33 4.90 -6.73 -4.98
N CYS A 34 4.73 -5.70 -4.15
CA CYS A 34 5.46 -4.46 -4.33
C CYS A 34 6.97 -4.73 -4.19
N PRO A 35 7.79 -4.36 -5.17
CA PRO A 35 9.22 -4.67 -5.15
C PRO A 35 9.93 -3.85 -4.06
N GLN A 36 10.65 -4.55 -3.18
CA GLN A 36 11.52 -3.95 -2.18
C GLN A 36 12.79 -3.37 -2.82
N PHE A 37 13.38 -2.36 -2.16
CA PHE A 37 14.62 -1.75 -2.62
C PHE A 37 15.56 -1.38 -1.47
N ASN A 38 16.75 -1.96 -1.50
CA ASN A 38 17.80 -1.71 -0.51
C ASN A 38 18.91 -0.75 -1.00
N GLY A 39 18.83 -0.31 -2.27
CA GLY A 39 19.84 0.54 -2.91
C GLY A 39 20.69 -0.15 -3.97
N ASN A 40 20.47 -1.45 -4.25
CA ASN A 40 21.19 -2.19 -5.28
C ASN A 40 20.27 -2.51 -6.47
N GLY A 41 20.81 -2.53 -7.69
CA GLY A 41 20.06 -2.90 -8.89
C GLY A 41 18.94 -1.92 -9.24
N PHE A 42 19.22 -0.62 -9.21
CA PHE A 42 18.22 0.43 -9.41
C PHE A 42 17.44 0.29 -10.71
N LEU A 43 18.09 -0.03 -11.83
CA LEU A 43 17.41 -0.17 -13.13
C LEU A 43 16.38 -1.30 -13.13
N GLU A 44 16.74 -2.45 -12.56
CA GLU A 44 15.82 -3.59 -12.44
C GLU A 44 14.66 -3.28 -11.51
N TRP A 45 14.95 -2.69 -10.35
CA TRP A 45 13.92 -2.28 -9.39
C TRP A 45 12.96 -1.24 -9.99
N HIS A 46 13.49 -0.22 -10.67
CA HIS A 46 12.70 0.85 -11.27
C HIS A 46 11.74 0.31 -12.34
N SER A 47 12.20 -0.62 -13.18
CA SER A 47 11.33 -1.28 -14.17
C SER A 47 10.18 -2.06 -13.50
N ARG A 48 10.47 -2.80 -12.41
CA ARG A 48 9.46 -3.58 -11.69
C ARG A 48 8.44 -2.70 -10.96
N ILE A 49 8.88 -1.62 -10.32
CA ILE A 49 7.96 -0.74 -9.58
C ILE A 49 7.02 0.03 -10.52
N GLU A 50 7.48 0.42 -11.72
CA GLU A 50 6.59 1.03 -12.72
C GLU A 50 5.56 0.03 -13.24
N GLN A 51 5.95 -1.21 -13.52
CA GLN A 51 5.00 -2.26 -13.90
C GLN A 51 3.95 -2.51 -12.80
N PHE A 52 4.38 -2.52 -11.53
CA PHE A 52 3.48 -2.62 -10.38
C PHE A 52 2.47 -1.45 -10.36
N PHE A 53 2.91 -0.21 -10.53
CA PHE A 53 2.01 0.95 -10.52
C PHE A 53 1.02 0.97 -11.68
N VAL A 54 1.43 0.52 -12.88
CA VAL A 54 0.52 0.37 -14.02
C VAL A 54 -0.55 -0.69 -13.70
N ALA A 55 -0.15 -1.84 -13.15
CA ALA A 55 -1.06 -2.93 -12.82
C ALA A 55 -2.03 -2.59 -11.68
N ASP A 56 -1.57 -1.89 -10.64
CA ASP A 56 -2.38 -1.45 -9.49
C ASP A 56 -3.17 -0.17 -9.78
N SER A 57 -2.96 0.47 -10.93
CA SER A 57 -3.52 1.79 -11.28
C SER A 57 -3.21 2.85 -10.21
N THR A 58 -1.98 2.81 -9.67
CA THR A 58 -1.57 3.67 -8.57
C THR A 58 -1.48 5.14 -9.01
N PRO A 59 -2.20 6.07 -8.36
CA PRO A 59 -2.12 7.49 -8.67
C PRO A 59 -0.72 8.07 -8.45
N GLU A 60 -0.30 9.02 -9.28
CA GLU A 60 1.06 9.58 -9.24
C GLU A 60 1.42 10.21 -7.89
N ASN A 61 0.48 10.91 -7.25
CA ASN A 61 0.66 11.52 -5.93
C ASN A 61 0.81 10.49 -4.78
N GLN A 62 0.55 9.21 -5.05
CA GLN A 62 0.67 8.13 -4.06
C GLN A 62 1.94 7.30 -4.25
N LYS A 63 2.59 7.35 -5.43
CA LYS A 63 3.75 6.51 -5.76
C LYS A 63 4.89 6.60 -4.74
N ILE A 64 5.30 7.81 -4.36
CA ILE A 64 6.39 8.02 -3.38
C ILE A 64 6.03 7.41 -2.02
N ARG A 65 4.78 7.61 -1.58
CA ARG A 65 4.28 7.07 -0.31
C ARG A 65 4.20 5.54 -0.34
N PHE A 66 3.93 4.96 -1.51
CA PHE A 66 3.96 3.52 -1.69
C PHE A 66 5.38 2.99 -1.56
N VAL A 67 6.33 3.56 -2.31
CA VAL A 67 7.73 3.12 -2.31
C VAL A 67 8.36 3.20 -0.94
N MET A 68 8.15 4.28 -0.17
CA MET A 68 8.83 4.46 1.13
C MET A 68 8.58 3.32 2.13
N MET A 69 7.44 2.63 2.03
CA MET A 69 7.11 1.48 2.88
C MET A 69 7.91 0.21 2.53
N HIS A 70 8.50 0.18 1.33
CA HIS A 70 9.25 -0.95 0.78
C HIS A 70 10.73 -0.61 0.55
N LEU A 71 11.21 0.52 1.10
CA LEU A 71 12.62 0.87 1.11
C LEU A 71 13.32 0.27 2.32
N GLU A 72 14.52 -0.21 2.10
CA GLU A 72 15.37 -0.83 3.12
C GLU A 72 16.79 -0.26 3.08
N GLY A 73 17.55 -0.47 4.15
CA GLY A 73 18.98 -0.14 4.22
C GLY A 73 19.32 1.26 3.72
N ARG A 74 20.24 1.34 2.75
CA ARG A 74 20.76 2.62 2.21
C ARG A 74 19.69 3.42 1.46
N ALA A 75 18.72 2.75 0.84
CA ALA A 75 17.64 3.42 0.14
C ALA A 75 16.69 4.13 1.10
N LEU A 76 16.34 3.49 2.21
CA LEU A 76 15.50 4.12 3.24
C LEU A 76 16.21 5.32 3.88
N GLN A 77 17.50 5.18 4.19
CA GLN A 77 18.31 6.29 4.71
C GLN A 77 18.33 7.49 3.74
N PHE A 78 18.52 7.22 2.44
CA PHE A 78 18.46 8.25 1.41
C PHE A 78 17.09 8.94 1.36
N HIS A 79 15.99 8.19 1.37
CA HIS A 79 14.64 8.74 1.37
C HIS A 79 14.42 9.72 2.54
N LEU A 80 14.76 9.30 3.76
CA LEU A 80 14.59 10.13 4.96
C LEU A 80 15.42 11.41 4.90
N HIS A 81 16.65 11.33 4.38
CA HIS A 81 17.50 12.50 4.20
C HIS A 81 16.98 13.43 3.10
N TYR A 82 16.60 12.87 1.94
CA TYR A 82 16.08 13.62 0.80
C TYR A 82 14.80 14.37 1.17
N MET A 83 13.84 13.71 1.83
CA MET A 83 12.58 14.36 2.25
C MET A 83 12.81 15.44 3.31
N ARG A 84 13.80 15.27 4.20
CA ARG A 84 14.19 16.33 5.14
C ARG A 84 14.69 17.58 4.43
N ILE A 85 15.44 17.45 3.34
CA ILE A 85 15.95 18.60 2.57
C ILE A 85 14.81 19.28 1.81
N GLN A 86 13.86 18.51 1.29
CA GLN A 86 12.75 19.07 0.51
C GLN A 86 11.73 19.84 1.36
N CYS A 87 11.70 19.63 2.69
CA CYS A 87 10.90 20.35 3.69
C CYS A 87 9.41 20.47 3.34
N THR A 88 9.04 21.51 2.59
CA THR A 88 7.67 21.87 2.21
C THR A 88 7.44 21.85 0.69
N THR A 89 8.49 21.53 -0.08
CA THR A 89 8.43 21.51 -1.54
C THR A 89 7.71 20.25 -2.00
N PHE A 90 6.75 20.41 -2.92
CA PHE A 90 6.14 19.29 -3.59
C PHE A 90 7.19 18.55 -4.43
N VAL A 91 7.33 17.25 -4.22
CA VAL A 91 8.22 16.37 -4.99
C VAL A 91 7.37 15.50 -5.90
N SER A 92 7.50 15.70 -7.21
CA SER A 92 6.91 14.80 -8.20
C SER A 92 7.60 13.44 -8.20
N TRP A 93 6.89 12.41 -8.66
CA TRP A 93 7.46 11.07 -8.80
C TRP A 93 8.71 11.08 -9.70
N LEU A 94 8.67 11.81 -10.83
CA LEU A 94 9.81 11.95 -11.73
C LEU A 94 11.05 12.54 -11.03
N GLN A 95 10.89 13.63 -10.26
CA GLN A 95 12.01 14.23 -9.51
C GLN A 95 12.59 13.24 -8.50
N TYR A 96 11.72 12.49 -7.82
CA TYR A 96 12.14 11.48 -6.85
C TYR A 96 12.94 10.35 -7.50
N VAL A 97 12.47 9.81 -8.63
CA VAL A 97 13.16 8.76 -9.39
C VAL A 97 14.50 9.24 -9.93
N LEU A 98 14.59 10.46 -10.45
CA LEU A 98 15.86 11.03 -10.91
C LEU A 98 16.87 11.16 -9.77
N ALA A 99 16.43 11.59 -8.58
CA ALA A 99 17.29 11.66 -7.41
C ALA A 99 17.77 10.26 -6.96
N MET A 100 16.88 9.26 -7.00
CA MET A 100 17.22 7.86 -6.71
C MET A 100 18.20 7.30 -7.76
N CYS A 101 18.01 7.61 -9.04
CA CYS A 101 18.89 7.22 -10.14
C CYS A 101 20.29 7.80 -9.97
N THR A 102 20.40 9.10 -9.65
CA THR A 102 21.69 9.74 -9.36
C THR A 102 22.41 9.08 -8.19
N ARG A 103 21.67 8.58 -7.19
CA ARG A 103 22.25 7.94 -6.00
C ARG A 103 22.61 6.46 -6.20
N PHE A 104 21.79 5.70 -6.91
CA PHE A 104 21.83 4.23 -6.97
C PHE A 104 21.94 3.66 -8.39
N GLY A 105 21.97 4.50 -9.41
CA GLY A 105 22.00 4.11 -10.83
C GLY A 105 23.39 3.76 -11.35
N SER A 106 24.46 3.92 -10.55
CA SER A 106 25.76 3.36 -10.90
C SER A 106 25.69 1.83 -10.88
N ILE A 107 26.20 1.23 -11.94
CA ILE A 107 26.42 -0.22 -12.08
C ILE A 107 27.59 -0.63 -11.19
#